data_AF-A0A377GND9-F1
#
_entry.id   AF-A0A377GND9-F1
#
_cell.length_a   1.000
_cell.length_b   1.000
_cell.length_c   1.000
_cell.angle_alpha   90.00
_cell.angle_beta   90.00
_cell.angle_gamma   90.00
#
_symmetry.space_group_name_H-M   'P 1'
#
loop_
_entity.id
_entity.type
_entity.pdbx_description
1 polymer ?
#
loop_
_entity_poly.entity_id
_entity_poly.type
_entity_poly.pdbx_seq_one_letter_code
_entity_poly.pdbx_strand_id
1 'polypeptide(L)'
;MTEHRAEMKFCSCCQKQVTASFPSEVKAHTQYGNRVRSWIVYYQNQHLIPEDRIQQMFRDMYNLPITTASIAPFNKMAYEQLELFETKVLLRCRHRYGDKPIPQHQTSRLERIYDTVVEQALAWHESRPPLVLQKILRGRQKQRPGHNLLRRLSNHREEVLRFLHDARVPFTNNDAERDLRMVKCKQKISGGFRTAMGAEYFARIRGGISTLRKQELSIINSVEAVFSGMIPVLSGR
;
A
#
# COMPACT_ATOMS: atom_id res chain seq x y z
N MET A 1 24.75 19.77 4.19
CA MET A 1 23.77 20.88 4.16
C MET A 1 24.39 21.97 3.32
N THR A 2 23.72 22.44 2.27
CA THR A 2 24.25 23.50 1.40
C THR A 2 23.45 24.75 1.69
N GLU A 3 24.12 25.78 2.22
CA GLU A 3 23.49 27.08 2.49
C GLU A 3 23.72 27.97 1.27
N HIS A 4 22.63 28.46 0.67
CA HIS A 4 22.69 29.46 -0.39
C HIS A 4 22.35 30.82 0.21
N ARG A 5 23.21 31.82 -0.01
CA ARG A 5 22.98 33.20 0.40
C ARG A 5 22.84 34.08 -0.84
N ALA A 6 21.81 34.91 -0.87
CA ALA A 6 21.67 35.95 -1.88
C ALA A 6 22.16 37.28 -1.30
N GLU A 7 23.11 37.92 -1.98
CA GLU A 7 23.54 39.27 -1.60
C GLU A 7 22.47 40.28 -1.98
N MET A 8 22.24 41.23 -1.07
CA MET A 8 21.34 42.36 -1.26
C MET A 8 22.18 43.64 -1.32
N LYS A 9 22.05 44.39 -2.42
CA LYS A 9 22.75 45.67 -2.62
C LYS A 9 21.75 46.76 -2.95
N PHE A 10 22.03 47.99 -2.51
CA PHE A 10 21.24 49.15 -2.85
C PHE A 10 21.89 49.89 -4.01
N CYS A 11 21.10 50.25 -5.02
CA CYS A 11 21.57 51.10 -6.10
C CYS A 11 21.88 52.51 -5.57
N SER A 12 23.11 52.99 -5.75
CA SER A 12 23.54 54.32 -5.29
C SER A 12 22.79 55.49 -5.91
N CYS A 13 22.16 55.30 -7.07
CA CYS A 13 21.42 56.35 -7.79
C CYS A 13 19.96 56.48 -7.34
N CYS A 14 19.25 55.36 -7.12
CA CYS A 14 17.81 55.37 -6.88
C CYS A 14 17.38 54.64 -5.59
N GLN A 15 18.33 54.15 -4.80
CA GLN A 15 18.11 53.38 -3.57
C GLN A 15 17.25 52.12 -3.74
N LYS A 16 16.98 51.69 -4.98
CA LYS A 16 16.28 50.43 -5.24
C LYS A 16 17.14 49.27 -4.78
N GLN A 17 16.50 48.38 -4.03
CA GLN A 17 17.09 47.14 -3.55
C GLN A 17 17.21 46.15 -4.72
N VAL A 18 18.42 45.65 -4.96
CA VAL A 18 18.70 44.58 -5.92
C VAL A 18 19.17 43.37 -5.12
N THR A 19 18.41 42.28 -5.20
CA THR A 19 18.76 41.00 -4.58
C THR A 19 19.23 40.05 -5.67
N ALA A 20 20.38 39.39 -5.46
CA ALA A 20 20.87 38.38 -6.39
C ALA A 20 19.87 37.21 -6.53
N SER A 21 19.67 36.73 -7.75
CA SER A 21 18.83 35.56 -8.03
C SER A 21 19.50 34.31 -7.48
N PHE A 22 18.74 33.44 -6.82
CA PHE A 22 19.22 32.10 -6.47
C PHE A 22 19.36 31.22 -7.73
N PRO A 23 20.25 30.20 -7.71
CA PRO A 23 20.30 29.17 -8.76
C PRO A 23 18.93 28.53 -8.98
N SER A 24 18.67 28.03 -10.19
CA SER A 24 17.35 27.49 -10.59
C SER A 24 16.89 26.29 -9.74
N GLU A 25 17.83 25.64 -9.07
CA GLU A 25 17.65 24.51 -8.19
C GLU A 25 17.07 24.93 -6.82
N VAL A 26 17.32 26.16 -6.36
CA VAL A 26 16.91 26.67 -5.04
C VAL A 26 15.57 27.40 -5.15
N LYS A 27 14.50 26.61 -5.03
CA LYS A 27 13.10 27.08 -5.20
C LYS A 27 12.40 27.53 -3.91
N ALA A 28 13.06 27.43 -2.74
CA ALA A 28 12.48 27.78 -1.45
C ALA A 28 13.57 28.05 -0.40
N HIS A 29 13.20 28.76 0.68
CA HIS A 29 14.09 29.10 1.79
C HIS A 29 14.68 27.87 2.49
N THR A 30 13.94 26.76 2.57
CA THR A 30 14.46 25.47 3.06
C THR A 30 14.09 24.38 2.06
N GLN A 31 15.07 23.61 1.61
CA GLN A 31 14.86 22.50 0.69
C GLN A 31 15.58 21.25 1.14
N TYR A 32 14.87 20.14 1.11
CA TYR A 32 15.41 18.83 1.42
C TYR A 32 15.62 18.04 0.13
N GLY A 33 16.80 17.45 -0.04
CA GLY A 33 17.11 16.60 -1.18
C GLY A 33 16.33 15.27 -1.16
N ASN A 34 16.38 14.55 -2.28
CA ASN A 34 15.59 13.32 -2.50
C ASN A 34 15.87 12.22 -1.46
N ARG A 35 17.10 12.14 -0.92
CA ARG A 35 17.44 11.23 0.18
C ARG A 35 16.61 11.45 1.43
N VAL A 36 16.54 12.69 1.91
CA VAL A 36 15.79 13.03 3.12
C VAL A 36 14.30 12.79 2.91
N ARG A 37 13.77 13.19 1.75
CA ARG A 37 12.37 12.92 1.37
C ARG A 37 12.07 11.42 1.37
N SER A 38 12.95 10.63 0.76
CA SER A 38 12.85 9.17 0.68
C SER A 38 12.78 8.52 2.07
N TRP A 39 13.70 8.89 2.96
CA TRP A 39 13.73 8.37 4.32
C TRP A 39 12.46 8.70 5.10
N ILE A 40 12.01 9.96 5.05
CA ILE A 40 10.77 10.40 5.72
C ILE A 40 9.59 9.55 5.23
N VAL A 41 9.39 9.46 3.92
CA VAL A 41 8.28 8.70 3.33
C VAL A 41 8.38 7.21 3.67
N TYR A 42 9.58 6.65 3.62
CA TYR A 42 9.82 5.25 3.98
C TYR A 42 9.49 4.98 5.45
N TYR A 43 10.02 5.77 6.39
CA TYR A 43 9.76 5.60 7.82
C TYR A 43 8.28 5.74 8.16
N GLN A 44 7.61 6.73 7.56
CA GLN A 44 6.20 6.99 7.83
C GLN A 44 5.28 5.90 7.28
N ASN A 45 5.55 5.39 6.08
CA ASN A 45 4.63 4.47 5.39
C ASN A 45 5.00 3.01 5.56
N GLN A 46 6.27 2.65 5.67
CA GLN A 46 6.71 1.26 5.90
C GLN A 46 6.79 0.90 7.38
N HIS A 47 7.40 1.78 8.18
CA HIS A 47 7.62 1.55 9.62
C HIS A 47 6.54 2.18 10.50
N LEU A 48 5.63 2.94 9.90
CA LEU A 48 4.48 3.56 10.57
C LEU A 48 4.88 4.51 11.70
N ILE A 49 6.08 5.09 11.62
CA ILE A 49 6.59 6.01 12.63
C ILE A 49 5.74 7.29 12.60
N PRO A 50 5.19 7.73 13.76
CA PRO A 50 4.45 8.98 13.86
C PRO A 50 5.27 10.21 13.43
N GLU A 51 4.60 11.27 12.94
CA GLU A 51 5.27 12.45 12.38
C GLU A 51 6.16 13.16 13.40
N ASP A 52 5.67 13.37 14.61
CA ASP A 52 6.43 13.94 15.74
C ASP A 52 7.70 13.12 16.03
N ARG A 53 7.61 11.79 15.96
CA ARG A 53 8.76 10.89 16.13
C ARG A 53 9.75 11.00 14.97
N ILE A 54 9.27 11.14 13.73
CA ILE A 54 10.15 11.41 12.57
C ILE A 54 10.86 12.76 12.75
N GLN A 55 10.15 13.81 13.15
CA GLN A 55 10.73 15.13 13.39
C GLN A 55 11.81 15.08 14.47
N GLN A 56 11.55 14.39 15.57
CA GLN A 56 12.52 14.17 16.64
C GLN A 56 13.75 13.41 16.14
N MET A 57 13.57 12.30 15.44
CA MET A 57 14.68 11.50 14.88
C MET A 57 15.59 12.33 13.96
N PHE A 58 15.00 13.14 13.07
CA PHE A 58 15.80 13.95 12.14
C PHE A 58 16.49 15.13 12.82
N ARG A 59 15.89 15.69 13.87
CA ARG A 59 16.53 16.70 14.72
C ARG A 59 17.72 16.10 15.46
N ASP A 60 17.55 14.96 16.10
CA ASP A 60 18.58 14.37 16.96
C ASP A 60 19.74 13.78 16.17
N MET A 61 19.45 13.10 15.05
CA MET A 61 20.48 12.40 14.29
C MET A 61 21.19 13.28 13.26
N TYR A 62 20.48 14.26 12.70
CA TYR A 62 20.97 15.03 11.54
C TYR A 62 20.90 16.54 11.73
N ASN A 63 20.41 17.03 12.87
CA ASN A 63 20.14 18.45 13.14
C ASN A 63 19.27 19.11 12.05
N LEU A 64 18.33 18.34 11.47
CA LEU A 64 17.42 18.80 10.43
C LEU A 64 16.04 19.11 11.02
N PRO A 65 15.58 20.37 11.01
CA PRO A 65 14.28 20.76 11.57
C PRO A 65 13.13 20.42 10.59
N ILE A 66 12.81 19.14 10.47
CA ILE A 66 11.66 18.68 9.67
C ILE A 66 10.36 19.17 10.34
N THR A 67 9.44 19.69 9.54
CA THR A 67 8.12 20.14 10.00
C THR A 67 7.00 19.30 9.38
N THR A 68 5.81 19.27 10.00
CA THR A 68 4.63 18.61 9.41
C THR A 68 4.29 19.18 8.03
N ALA A 69 4.48 20.50 7.84
CA ALA A 69 4.30 21.17 6.56
C ALA A 69 5.27 20.68 5.47
N SER A 70 6.40 20.08 5.84
CA SER A 70 7.34 19.45 4.90
C SER A 70 6.94 18.00 4.57
N ILE A 71 6.44 17.25 5.56
CA ILE A 71 6.14 15.82 5.43
C ILE A 71 4.96 15.56 4.49
N ALA A 72 3.88 16.34 4.59
CA ALA A 72 2.69 16.17 3.75
C ALA A 72 3.00 16.28 2.24
N PRO A 73 3.70 17.33 1.77
CA PRO A 73 4.15 17.43 0.38
C PRO A 73 5.01 16.25 -0.08
N PHE A 74 5.88 15.70 0.76
CA PHE A 74 6.73 14.57 0.35
C PHE A 74 5.90 13.30 0.07
N ASN A 75 4.88 13.03 0.88
CA ASN A 75 3.95 11.93 0.62
C ASN A 75 3.16 12.16 -0.67
N LYS A 76 2.67 13.38 -0.90
CA LYS A 76 1.99 13.74 -2.16
C LYS A 76 2.90 13.50 -3.38
N MET A 77 4.14 13.97 -3.32
CA MET A 77 5.11 13.76 -4.40
C MET A 77 5.37 12.27 -4.65
N ALA A 78 5.57 11.46 -3.60
CA ALA A 78 5.76 10.02 -3.75
C ALA A 78 4.52 9.34 -4.35
N TYR A 79 3.32 9.75 -3.94
CA TYR A 79 2.05 9.26 -4.49
C TYR A 79 1.91 9.55 -5.99
N GLU A 80 2.20 10.79 -6.42
CA GLU A 80 2.13 11.17 -7.83
C GLU A 80 3.16 10.42 -8.67
N GLN A 81 4.40 10.30 -8.18
CA GLN A 81 5.48 9.64 -8.92
C GLN A 81 5.31 8.10 -9.01
N LEU A 82 4.59 7.48 -8.07
CA LEU A 82 4.32 6.05 -8.07
C LEU A 82 3.17 5.64 -9.00
N GLU A 83 2.36 6.57 -9.51
CA GLU A 83 1.21 6.27 -10.36
C GLU A 83 1.63 5.52 -11.65
N LEU A 84 2.70 5.98 -12.31
CA LEU A 84 3.24 5.31 -13.48
C LEU A 84 3.84 3.93 -13.13
N PHE A 85 4.37 3.77 -11.92
CA PHE A 85 4.91 2.50 -11.47
C PHE A 85 3.79 1.47 -11.29
N GLU A 86 2.69 1.84 -10.60
CA GLU A 86 1.52 0.97 -10.41
C GLU A 86 0.96 0.50 -11.76
N THR A 87 0.79 1.43 -12.70
CA THR A 87 0.31 1.12 -14.06
C THR A 87 1.21 0.08 -14.75
N LYS A 88 2.54 0.23 -14.66
CA LYS A 88 3.50 -0.72 -15.26
C LYS A 88 3.49 -2.09 -14.58
N VAL A 89 3.31 -2.15 -13.26
CA VAL A 89 3.21 -3.41 -12.50
C VAL A 89 1.94 -4.17 -12.88
N LEU A 90 0.81 -3.47 -12.95
CA LEU A 90 -0.49 -4.06 -13.31
C LEU A 90 -0.47 -4.70 -14.71
N LEU A 91 0.24 -4.10 -15.66
CA LEU A 91 0.40 -4.66 -17.02
C LEU A 91 1.27 -5.93 -17.06
N ARG A 92 2.01 -6.26 -16.00
CA ARG A 92 2.99 -7.37 -15.99
C ARG A 92 2.57 -8.57 -15.15
N CYS A 93 1.67 -8.41 -14.19
CA CYS A 93 1.14 -9.52 -13.41
C CYS A 93 0.20 -10.37 -14.27
N ARG A 94 0.77 -11.23 -15.11
CA ARG A 94 0.05 -12.13 -16.01
C ARG A 94 0.06 -13.55 -15.45
N HIS A 95 -1.12 -14.16 -15.38
CA HIS A 95 -1.30 -15.56 -14.98
C HIS A 95 -0.62 -16.52 -15.99
N ARG A 96 -0.52 -17.83 -15.70
CA ARG A 96 0.04 -18.87 -16.61
C ARG A 96 -0.53 -18.82 -18.04
N TYR A 97 -1.77 -18.37 -18.21
CA TYR A 97 -2.41 -18.19 -19.53
C TYR A 97 -2.16 -16.81 -20.17
N GLY A 98 -1.29 -16.00 -19.58
CA GLY A 98 -1.06 -14.62 -20.01
C GLY A 98 -2.30 -13.77 -19.79
N ASP A 99 -2.73 -13.08 -20.84
CA ASP A 99 -4.00 -12.35 -20.91
C ASP A 99 -5.19 -13.23 -21.35
N LYS A 100 -4.97 -14.53 -21.59
CA LYS A 100 -6.04 -15.43 -22.04
C LYS A 100 -6.79 -15.99 -20.82
N PRO A 101 -8.12 -16.14 -20.91
CA PRO A 101 -8.89 -16.81 -19.86
C PRO A 101 -8.46 -18.27 -19.72
N ILE A 102 -8.65 -18.83 -18.52
CA ILE A 102 -8.50 -20.28 -18.30
C ILE A 102 -9.51 -21.00 -19.22
N PRO A 103 -9.13 -22.10 -19.90
CA PRO A 103 -10.05 -22.81 -20.77
C PRO A 103 -11.34 -23.23 -20.06
N GLN A 104 -12.50 -22.96 -20.67
CA GLN A 104 -13.82 -23.15 -20.05
C GLN A 104 -14.05 -24.57 -19.52
N HIS A 105 -13.54 -25.60 -20.20
CA HIS A 105 -13.68 -26.98 -19.74
C HIS A 105 -12.98 -27.24 -18.39
N GLN A 106 -11.90 -26.50 -18.08
CA GLN A 106 -11.19 -26.63 -16.81
C GLN A 106 -11.91 -25.88 -15.71
N THR A 107 -12.37 -24.65 -15.96
CA THR A 107 -13.13 -23.87 -14.99
C THR A 107 -14.42 -24.60 -14.62
N SER A 108 -15.20 -25.06 -15.60
CA SER A 108 -16.43 -25.83 -15.36
C SER A 108 -16.20 -27.16 -14.65
N ARG A 109 -15.06 -27.83 -14.89
CA ARG A 109 -14.71 -29.04 -14.14
C ARG A 109 -14.44 -28.73 -12.67
N LEU A 110 -13.68 -27.67 -12.38
CA LEU A 110 -13.33 -27.27 -11.02
C LEU A 110 -14.54 -26.76 -10.25
N GLU A 111 -15.40 -25.97 -10.89
CA GLU A 111 -16.69 -25.52 -10.35
C GLU A 111 -17.56 -26.71 -9.95
N ARG A 112 -17.72 -27.70 -10.84
CA ARG A 112 -18.50 -28.90 -10.53
C ARG A 112 -17.95 -29.67 -9.34
N ILE A 113 -16.62 -29.81 -9.25
CA ILE A 113 -15.97 -30.47 -8.11
C ILE A 113 -16.25 -29.67 -6.83
N TYR A 114 -16.11 -28.35 -6.87
CA TYR A 114 -16.38 -27.48 -5.74
C TYR A 114 -17.83 -27.62 -5.26
N ASP A 115 -18.79 -27.49 -6.17
CA ASP A 115 -20.22 -27.57 -5.87
C ASP A 115 -20.57 -28.93 -5.26
N THR A 116 -20.09 -30.02 -5.88
CA THR A 116 -20.31 -31.39 -5.37
C THR A 116 -19.79 -31.55 -3.95
N VAL A 117 -18.57 -31.08 -3.66
CA VAL A 117 -17.96 -31.22 -2.33
C VAL A 117 -18.73 -30.38 -1.29
N VAL A 118 -19.09 -29.14 -1.63
CA VAL A 118 -19.82 -28.25 -0.72
C VAL A 118 -21.22 -28.79 -0.43
N GLU A 119 -21.95 -29.25 -1.45
CA GLU A 119 -23.28 -29.84 -1.32
C GLU A 119 -23.26 -31.11 -0.47
N GLN A 120 -22.35 -32.06 -0.77
CA GLN A 120 -22.22 -33.30 0.00
C GLN A 120 -21.88 -33.02 1.47
N ALA A 121 -20.96 -32.09 1.71
CA ALA A 121 -20.55 -31.74 3.06
C ALA A 121 -21.63 -30.99 3.84
N LEU A 122 -22.43 -30.13 3.17
CA LEU A 122 -23.61 -29.48 3.77
C LEU A 122 -24.67 -30.51 4.14
N ALA A 123 -25.07 -31.38 3.21
CA ALA A 123 -26.05 -32.44 3.45
C ALA A 123 -25.63 -33.36 4.61
N TRP A 124 -24.34 -33.72 4.67
CA TRP A 124 -23.80 -34.49 5.79
C TRP A 124 -23.88 -33.73 7.12
N HIS A 125 -23.68 -32.41 7.12
CA HIS A 125 -23.77 -31.59 8.31
C HIS A 125 -25.22 -31.34 8.76
N GLU A 126 -26.17 -31.29 7.83
CA GLU A 126 -27.60 -31.10 8.06
C GLU A 126 -28.29 -32.38 8.54
N SER A 127 -27.83 -33.56 8.11
CA SER A 127 -28.33 -34.85 8.60
C SER A 127 -27.91 -35.17 10.04
N ARG A 128 -27.00 -34.38 10.63
CA ARG A 128 -26.53 -34.57 12.01
C ARG A 128 -27.47 -33.90 13.00
N PRO A 129 -27.66 -34.49 14.20
CA PRO A 129 -28.46 -33.87 15.24
C PRO A 129 -27.85 -32.51 15.67
N PRO A 130 -28.69 -31.55 16.08
CA PRO A 130 -28.24 -30.27 16.63
C PRO A 130 -27.25 -30.46 17.78
N LEU A 131 -26.37 -29.48 17.97
CA LEU A 131 -25.42 -29.52 19.08
C LEU A 131 -26.18 -29.39 20.41
N VAL A 132 -25.99 -30.37 21.29
CA VAL A 132 -26.46 -30.29 22.67
C VAL A 132 -25.58 -29.28 23.41
N LEU A 133 -26.22 -28.24 23.96
CA LEU A 133 -25.55 -27.19 24.70
C LEU A 133 -25.84 -27.35 26.19
N GLN A 134 -24.81 -27.23 27.02
CA GLN A 134 -24.96 -27.26 28.49
C GLN A 134 -25.78 -26.07 29.04
N LYS A 135 -25.93 -24.99 28.25
CA LYS A 135 -26.72 -23.81 28.61
C LYS A 135 -27.62 -23.42 27.44
N ILE A 136 -28.85 -23.02 27.73
CA ILE A 136 -29.76 -22.44 26.73
C ILE A 136 -29.17 -21.09 26.31
N LEU A 137 -28.68 -21.01 25.07
CA LEU A 137 -28.25 -19.76 24.46
C LEU A 137 -29.48 -19.08 23.83
N ARG A 138 -29.71 -17.80 24.15
CA ARG A 138 -30.67 -16.96 23.40
C ARG A 138 -30.08 -16.64 22.02
N GLY A 139 -30.89 -16.77 20.97
CA GLY A 139 -30.51 -16.44 19.58
C GLY A 139 -30.46 -17.65 18.65
N ARG A 140 -29.74 -17.52 17.53
CA ARG A 140 -29.59 -18.60 16.53
C ARG A 140 -28.94 -19.83 17.16
N GLN A 141 -29.43 -21.01 16.81
CA GLN A 141 -28.84 -22.28 17.25
C GLN A 141 -27.36 -22.36 16.85
N LYS A 142 -26.52 -22.81 17.79
CA LYS A 142 -25.09 -22.98 17.55
C LYS A 142 -24.88 -24.10 16.54
N GLN A 143 -24.27 -23.76 15.40
CA GLN A 143 -23.85 -24.72 14.39
C GLN A 143 -22.39 -25.14 14.60
N ARG A 144 -22.00 -26.28 14.01
CA ARG A 144 -20.61 -26.76 14.02
C ARG A 144 -19.73 -25.82 13.18
N PRO A 145 -18.45 -25.61 13.53
CA PRO A 145 -17.55 -24.76 12.76
C PRO A 145 -17.47 -25.13 11.27
N GLY A 146 -17.43 -26.43 10.94
CA GLY A 146 -17.46 -26.93 9.55
C GLY A 146 -18.73 -26.55 8.79
N HIS A 147 -19.90 -26.64 9.43
CA HIS A 147 -21.18 -26.22 8.83
C HIS A 147 -21.15 -24.72 8.51
N ASN A 148 -20.66 -23.87 9.44
CA ASN A 148 -20.54 -22.43 9.22
C ASN A 148 -19.60 -22.10 8.05
N LEU A 149 -18.46 -22.81 7.96
CA LEU A 149 -17.53 -22.66 6.85
C LEU A 149 -18.18 -23.03 5.51
N LEU A 150 -18.83 -24.18 5.43
CA LEU A 150 -19.49 -24.65 4.21
C LEU A 150 -20.62 -23.71 3.76
N ARG A 151 -21.42 -23.20 4.69
CA ARG A 151 -22.42 -22.17 4.37
C ARG A 151 -21.78 -20.91 3.81
N ARG A 152 -20.63 -20.49 4.36
CA ARG A 152 -19.89 -19.33 3.85
C ARG A 152 -19.34 -19.60 2.44
N LEU A 153 -18.79 -20.79 2.21
CA LEU A 153 -18.31 -21.24 0.90
C LEU A 153 -19.44 -21.31 -0.15
N SER A 154 -20.62 -21.78 0.24
CA SER A 154 -21.81 -21.79 -0.62
C SER A 154 -22.32 -20.38 -0.91
N ASN A 155 -22.53 -19.55 0.12
CA ASN A 155 -23.07 -18.19 -0.02
C ASN A 155 -22.14 -17.25 -0.81
N HIS A 156 -20.83 -17.48 -0.76
CA HIS A 156 -19.82 -16.65 -1.43
C HIS A 156 -19.06 -17.41 -2.51
N ARG A 157 -19.73 -18.36 -3.17
CA ARG A 157 -19.16 -19.23 -4.23
C ARG A 157 -18.43 -18.41 -5.30
N GLU A 158 -19.09 -17.37 -5.82
CA GLU A 158 -18.55 -16.54 -6.90
C GLU A 158 -17.29 -15.79 -6.48
N GLU A 159 -17.22 -15.30 -5.24
CA GLU A 159 -16.03 -14.64 -4.71
C GLU A 159 -14.89 -15.64 -4.43
N VAL A 160 -15.21 -16.83 -3.91
CA VAL A 160 -14.23 -17.89 -3.63
C VAL A 160 -13.60 -18.42 -4.93
N LEU A 161 -14.41 -18.58 -5.98
CA LEU A 161 -13.95 -19.10 -7.27
C LEU A 161 -13.50 -18.01 -8.26
N ARG A 162 -13.51 -16.73 -7.86
CA ARG A 162 -13.19 -15.60 -8.75
C ARG A 162 -11.85 -15.73 -9.48
N PHE A 163 -10.85 -16.32 -8.83
CA PHE A 163 -9.51 -16.54 -9.42
C PHE A 163 -9.54 -17.46 -10.66
N LEU A 164 -10.60 -18.24 -10.87
CA LEU A 164 -10.77 -19.06 -12.08
C LEU A 164 -11.12 -18.22 -13.30
N HIS A 165 -11.77 -17.07 -13.10
CA HIS A 165 -12.36 -16.25 -14.15
C HIS A 165 -11.65 -14.90 -14.33
N ASP A 166 -11.04 -14.38 -13.26
CA ASP A 166 -10.29 -13.13 -13.29
C ASP A 166 -8.81 -13.39 -12.96
N ALA A 167 -7.96 -13.34 -13.99
CA ALA A 167 -6.52 -13.55 -13.87
C ALA A 167 -5.82 -12.52 -12.95
N ARG A 168 -6.47 -11.40 -12.63
CA ARG A 168 -5.95 -10.38 -11.69
C ARG A 168 -6.15 -10.80 -10.23
N VAL A 169 -6.99 -11.81 -9.97
CA VAL A 169 -7.30 -12.28 -8.62
C VAL A 169 -6.47 -13.54 -8.34
N PRO A 170 -5.52 -13.50 -7.39
CA PRO A 170 -4.74 -14.68 -7.02
C PRO A 170 -5.61 -15.72 -6.30
N PHE A 171 -5.18 -16.99 -6.33
CA PHE A 171 -5.84 -18.08 -5.62
C PHE A 171 -5.93 -17.86 -4.10
N THR A 172 -4.89 -17.27 -3.49
CA THR A 172 -4.87 -16.99 -2.05
C THR A 172 -4.97 -15.49 -1.81
N ASN A 173 -5.72 -15.10 -0.78
CA ASN A 173 -5.81 -13.71 -0.33
C ASN A 173 -4.69 -13.31 0.66
N ASN A 174 -3.75 -14.21 0.98
CA ASN A 174 -2.71 -14.01 2.00
C ASN A 174 -1.92 -12.70 1.81
N ASP A 175 -1.57 -12.37 0.57
CA ASP A 175 -0.85 -11.14 0.25
C ASP A 175 -1.70 -9.90 0.54
N ALA A 176 -2.97 -9.91 0.11
CA ALA A 176 -3.91 -8.85 0.40
C ALA A 176 -4.14 -8.69 1.92
N GLU A 177 -4.32 -9.78 2.67
CA GLU A 177 -4.48 -9.74 4.12
C GLU A 177 -3.23 -9.18 4.83
N ARG A 178 -2.04 -9.62 4.43
CA ARG A 178 -0.77 -9.15 5.00
C ARG A 178 -0.57 -7.66 4.73
N ASP A 179 -0.88 -7.20 3.53
CA ASP A 179 -0.74 -5.79 3.15
C ASP A 179 -1.80 -4.92 3.87
N LEU A 180 -3.06 -5.39 3.98
CA LEU A 180 -4.14 -4.70 4.72
C LEU A 180 -3.87 -4.62 6.23
N ARG A 181 -3.15 -5.59 6.81
CA ARG A 181 -2.76 -5.55 8.23
C ARG A 181 -1.99 -4.28 8.59
N MET A 182 -1.22 -3.74 7.65
CA MET A 182 -0.45 -2.51 7.87
C MET A 182 -1.35 -1.29 8.04
N VAL A 183 -2.52 -1.26 7.40
CA VAL A 183 -3.53 -0.22 7.62
C VAL A 183 -4.07 -0.27 9.05
N LYS A 184 -4.36 -1.47 9.57
CA LYS A 184 -4.79 -1.64 10.97
C LYS A 184 -3.68 -1.32 11.97
N CYS A 185 -2.44 -1.66 11.66
CA CYS A 185 -1.29 -1.27 12.47
C CYS A 185 -1.13 0.27 12.51
N LYS A 186 -1.29 0.94 11.36
CA LYS A 186 -1.28 2.40 11.27
C LYS A 186 -2.39 3.02 12.11
N GLN A 187 -3.59 2.47 12.05
CA GLN A 187 -4.72 2.88 12.87
C GLN A 187 -4.41 2.75 14.38
N LYS A 188 -3.79 1.64 14.78
CA LYS A 188 -3.41 1.40 16.18
C LYS A 188 -2.31 2.35 16.68
N ILE A 189 -1.30 2.62 15.85
CA ILE A 189 -0.12 3.41 16.25
C ILE A 189 -0.41 4.91 16.19
N SER A 190 -1.13 5.39 15.17
CA SER A 190 -1.29 6.82 14.91
C SER A 190 -2.72 7.29 14.68
N GLY A 191 -3.74 6.51 15.09
CA GLY A 191 -5.14 6.97 15.12
C GLY A 191 -5.88 7.02 13.77
N GLY A 192 -5.32 6.46 12.69
CA GLY A 192 -5.95 6.41 11.36
C GLY A 192 -5.55 7.57 10.44
N PHE A 193 -6.40 7.89 9.46
CA PHE A 193 -6.17 8.96 8.48
C PHE A 193 -7.12 10.14 8.71
N ARG A 194 -6.60 11.37 8.60
CA ARG A 194 -7.39 12.60 8.74
C ARG A 194 -8.24 12.91 7.51
N THR A 195 -7.84 12.43 6.34
CA THR A 195 -8.51 12.65 5.06
C THR A 195 -8.50 11.38 4.21
N ALA A 196 -9.47 11.23 3.31
CA ALA A 196 -9.51 10.12 2.35
C ALA A 196 -8.26 10.13 1.45
N MET A 197 -7.86 11.28 0.93
CA MET A 197 -6.62 11.44 0.14
C MET A 197 -5.37 10.98 0.91
N GLY A 198 -5.30 11.22 2.23
CA GLY A 198 -4.19 10.73 3.05
C GLY A 198 -4.15 9.20 3.13
N ALA A 199 -5.31 8.53 3.10
CA ALA A 199 -5.40 7.08 3.03
C ALA A 199 -4.96 6.55 1.66
N GLU A 200 -5.31 7.25 0.57
CA GLU A 200 -4.85 6.92 -0.79
C GLU A 200 -3.33 7.05 -0.94
N TYR A 201 -2.75 8.13 -0.40
CA TYR A 201 -1.29 8.31 -0.38
C TYR A 201 -0.60 7.14 0.31
N PHE A 202 -1.09 6.78 1.50
CA PHE A 202 -0.57 5.65 2.23
C PHE A 202 -0.70 4.35 1.43
N ALA A 203 -1.86 4.06 0.86
CA ALA A 203 -2.12 2.83 0.11
C ALA A 203 -1.16 2.66 -1.07
N ARG A 204 -1.02 3.69 -1.91
CA ARG A 204 -0.11 3.67 -3.07
C ARG A 204 1.35 3.58 -2.67
N ILE A 205 1.81 4.39 -1.71
CA ILE A 205 3.20 4.37 -1.26
C ILE A 205 3.54 3.01 -0.64
N ARG A 206 2.67 2.49 0.22
CA ARG A 206 2.84 1.19 0.86
C ARG A 206 2.84 0.06 -0.16
N GLY A 207 1.92 0.09 -1.12
CA GLY A 207 1.82 -0.85 -2.23
C GLY A 207 3.07 -0.83 -3.11
N GLY A 208 3.56 0.36 -3.48
CA GLY A 208 4.81 0.56 -4.19
C GLY A 208 6.00 -0.07 -3.45
N ILE A 209 6.15 0.22 -2.15
CA ILE A 209 7.21 -0.38 -1.31
C ILE A 209 7.08 -1.90 -1.22
N SER A 210 5.86 -2.44 -1.07
CA SER A 210 5.61 -3.89 -1.02
C SER A 210 6.07 -4.56 -2.32
N THR A 211 5.72 -3.98 -3.47
CA THR A 211 6.14 -4.47 -4.79
C THR A 211 7.66 -4.41 -4.98
N LEU A 212 8.30 -3.29 -4.62
CA LEU A 212 9.76 -3.15 -4.70
C LEU A 212 10.47 -4.21 -3.84
N ARG A 213 9.93 -4.54 -2.66
CA ARG A 213 10.46 -5.62 -1.81
C ARG A 213 10.29 -7.00 -2.44
N LYS A 214 9.14 -7.29 -3.05
CA LYS A 214 8.90 -8.57 -3.75
C LYS A 214 9.85 -8.78 -4.93
N GLN A 215 10.44 -7.70 -5.46
CA GLN A 215 11.45 -7.74 -6.50
C GLN A 215 12.89 -7.68 -5.99
N GLU A 216 13.08 -7.80 -4.67
CA GLU A 216 14.41 -7.80 -4.03
C GLU A 216 15.22 -6.52 -4.30
N LEU A 217 14.55 -5.42 -4.62
CA LEU A 217 15.19 -4.13 -4.86
C LEU A 217 15.52 -3.42 -3.53
N SER A 218 16.60 -2.65 -3.54
CA SER A 218 16.95 -1.76 -2.41
C SER A 218 15.86 -0.70 -2.23
N ILE A 219 15.14 -0.75 -1.12
CA ILE A 219 13.96 0.11 -0.91
C ILE A 219 14.32 1.57 -0.77
N ILE A 220 15.35 1.89 -0.01
CA ILE A 220 15.78 3.29 0.19
C ILE A 220 16.20 3.90 -1.15
N ASN A 221 17.01 3.18 -1.93
CA ASN A 221 17.46 3.64 -3.24
C ASN A 221 16.28 3.73 -4.22
N SER A 222 15.34 2.80 -4.16
CA SER A 222 14.15 2.79 -5.02
C SER A 222 13.22 3.96 -4.73
N VAL A 223 12.94 4.24 -3.45
CA VAL A 223 12.12 5.39 -3.06
C VAL A 223 12.84 6.70 -3.39
N GLU A 224 14.16 6.78 -3.26
CA GLU A 224 14.94 7.94 -3.71
C GLU A 224 14.86 8.14 -5.23
N ALA A 225 14.90 7.04 -6.01
CA ALA A 225 14.78 7.08 -7.45
C ALA A 225 13.36 7.54 -7.90
N VAL A 226 12.31 7.15 -7.16
CA VAL A 226 10.94 7.66 -7.35
C VAL A 226 10.89 9.19 -7.25
N PHE A 227 11.57 9.80 -6.27
CA PHE A 227 11.65 11.27 -6.15
C PHE A 227 12.45 11.94 -7.27
N SER A 228 13.25 11.16 -8.01
CA SER A 228 14.04 11.63 -9.15
C SER A 228 13.34 11.38 -10.49
N GLY A 229 12.10 10.86 -10.48
CA GLY A 229 11.36 10.45 -11.68
C GLY A 229 11.91 9.19 -12.36
N MET A 230 12.96 8.59 -11.80
CA MET A 230 13.58 7.36 -12.28
C MET A 230 12.95 6.18 -11.57
N ILE A 231 11.79 5.74 -12.07
CA ILE A 231 11.11 4.58 -11.51
C ILE A 231 11.98 3.33 -11.72
N PRO A 232 12.31 2.55 -10.67
CA PRO A 232 13.06 1.30 -10.82
C PRO A 232 12.36 0.42 -11.85
N VAL A 233 13.06 0.11 -12.94
CA VAL A 233 12.52 -0.74 -13.99
C VAL A 233 12.45 -2.15 -13.42
N LEU A 234 11.25 -2.72 -13.39
CA LEU A 234 11.11 -4.15 -13.14
C LEU A 234 11.80 -4.84 -14.34
N SER A 235 12.99 -5.41 -14.16
CA SER A 235 13.60 -6.27 -15.17
C SER A 235 12.85 -7.61 -15.14
N GLY A 236 12.21 -8.00 -16.24
CA GLY A 236 11.41 -9.22 -16.30
C GLY A 236 12.29 -10.47 -16.21
N ARG A 237 11.81 -11.47 -15.46
CA ARG A 237 11.98 -12.88 -15.82
C ARG A 237 10.64 -13.38 -16.34
#